data_AF-A0A8J9ZKN1-F1
#
_entry.id   AF-A0A8J9ZKN1-F1
#
_cell.length_a   1.000
_cell.length_b   1.000
_cell.length_c   1.000
_cell.angle_alpha   90.00
_cell.angle_beta   90.00
_cell.angle_gamma   90.00
#
_symmetry.space_group_name_H-M   'P 1'
#
loop_
_entity.id
_entity.type
_entity.pdbx_description
1 polymer ?
#
loop_
_entity_poly.entity_id
_entity_poly.type
_entity_poly.pdbx_seq_one_letter_code
_entity_poly.pdbx_strand_id
1 'polypeptide(L)'
;MEHPTAVQNPGPVLEATNLATLCGSAVFFLLMFVYVAPAVLRKVFPQYASLPASKRIIMDDAFDHPLVRLGAAIETAYEFLGLLLSLSIPALRLPSFIFHHALVSCMAVVQMIYKCSPHTHNLGFICMTSNVFLNNRTLLNGVGKGNTKFAMWNGIALAVVFFYVRIAMLGVEWWHVYHMAMQPGYFQNVPFLVFLVDIPCNFLFTILNCYWFSKICRIGWKITFGKAKNN
;
A
#
# COMPACT_ATOMS: atom_id res chain seq x y z
N MET A 1 6.60 36.79 -8.93
CA MET A 1 6.93 35.43 -8.45
C MET A 1 7.02 35.52 -6.95
N GLU A 2 5.92 35.22 -6.26
CA GLU A 2 5.89 35.20 -4.80
C GLU A 2 6.79 34.06 -4.31
N HIS A 3 7.72 34.36 -3.41
CA HIS A 3 8.47 33.36 -2.68
C HIS A 3 7.48 32.41 -1.98
N PRO A 4 7.70 31.08 -1.99
CA PRO A 4 6.93 30.19 -1.13
C PRO A 4 7.17 30.66 0.31
N THR A 5 6.09 31.09 0.96
CA THR A 5 6.09 31.35 2.40
C THR A 5 6.67 30.11 3.09
N ALA A 6 7.68 30.35 3.95
CA ALA A 6 8.32 29.28 4.71
C ALA A 6 7.22 28.45 5.38
N VAL A 7 7.19 27.14 5.08
CA VAL A 7 6.30 26.20 5.76
C VAL A 7 6.60 26.34 7.26
N GLN A 8 5.68 26.95 8.01
CA GLN A 8 5.80 27.05 9.46
C GLN A 8 6.04 25.65 9.99
N ASN A 9 7.11 25.49 10.77
CA ASN A 9 7.40 24.24 11.44
C ASN A 9 6.13 23.84 12.22
N PRO A 10 5.51 22.69 11.92
CA PRO A 10 4.22 22.32 12.51
C PRO A 10 4.24 22.18 14.04
N GLY A 11 5.42 22.30 14.64
CA GLY A 11 5.63 22.32 16.08
C GLY A 11 5.59 20.91 16.68
N PRO A 12 6.20 20.72 17.86
CA PRO A 12 6.31 19.42 18.51
C PRO A 12 4.94 18.78 18.82
N VAL A 13 3.88 19.59 18.92
CA VAL A 13 2.51 19.13 19.19
C VAL A 13 1.92 18.34 18.02
N LEU A 14 2.12 18.78 16.77
CA LEU A 14 1.60 18.04 15.61
C LEU A 14 2.34 16.72 15.42
N GLU A 15 3.66 16.71 15.62
CA GLU A 15 4.48 15.50 15.54
C GLU A 15 4.07 14.48 16.60
N ALA A 16 3.89 14.92 17.85
CA ALA A 16 3.40 14.07 18.93
C ALA A 16 2.00 13.52 18.65
N THR A 17 1.11 14.35 18.08
CA THR A 17 -0.26 13.93 17.73
C THR A 17 -0.24 12.88 16.62
N ASN A 18 0.55 13.10 15.56
CA ASN A 18 0.68 12.15 14.46
C ASN A 18 1.26 10.81 14.93
N LEU A 19 2.29 10.86 15.79
CA LEU A 19 2.88 9.66 16.36
C LEU A 19 1.88 8.92 17.26
N ALA A 20 1.13 9.64 18.10
CA ALA A 20 0.10 9.07 18.95
C ALA A 20 -1.02 8.42 18.11
N THR A 21 -1.47 9.07 17.04
CA THR A 21 -2.46 8.50 16.11
C THR A 21 -1.90 7.25 15.42
N LEU A 22 -0.68 7.28 14.90
CA LEU A 22 -0.05 6.12 14.26
C LEU A 22 0.06 4.95 15.24
N CYS A 23 0.64 5.17 16.42
CA CYS A 23 0.80 4.14 17.43
C CYS A 23 -0.56 3.60 17.93
N GLY A 24 -1.51 4.49 18.20
CA GLY A 24 -2.86 4.11 18.64
C GLY A 24 -3.60 3.27 17.60
N SER A 25 -3.57 3.70 16.33
CA SER A 25 -4.14 2.94 15.21
C SER A 25 -3.43 1.60 15.01
N ALA A 26 -2.10 1.55 15.11
CA ALA A 26 -1.35 0.29 14.98
C ALA A 26 -1.71 -0.70 16.09
N VAL A 27 -1.83 -0.23 17.34
CA VAL A 27 -2.30 -1.08 18.46
C VAL A 27 -3.73 -1.55 18.21
N PHE A 28 -4.64 -0.65 17.81
CA PHE A 28 -6.03 -1.00 17.50
C PHE A 28 -6.12 -2.11 16.44
N PHE A 29 -5.42 -1.96 15.31
CA PHE A 29 -5.42 -2.94 14.24
C PHE A 29 -4.73 -4.25 14.64
N LEU A 30 -3.68 -4.19 15.46
CA LEU A 30 -3.07 -5.40 16.02
C LEU A 30 -4.06 -6.18 16.89
N LEU A 31 -4.84 -5.49 17.74
CA LEU A 31 -5.89 -6.12 18.54
C LEU A 31 -6.99 -6.72 17.65
N MET A 32 -7.36 -6.05 16.56
CA MET A 32 -8.29 -6.64 15.58
C MET A 32 -7.75 -7.94 14.98
N PHE A 33 -6.48 -7.99 14.59
CA PHE A 33 -5.85 -9.21 14.06
C PHE A 33 -5.76 -10.34 15.09
N VAL A 34 -5.50 -10.01 16.34
CA VAL A 34 -5.31 -11.02 17.40
C VAL A 34 -6.64 -11.60 17.87
N TYR A 35 -7.69 -10.77 17.96
CA TYR A 35 -8.94 -11.19 18.60
C TYR A 35 -10.13 -11.28 17.65
N VAL A 36 -10.28 -10.32 16.74
CA VAL A 36 -11.46 -10.23 15.86
C VAL A 36 -11.30 -11.16 14.66
N ALA A 37 -10.17 -11.09 13.96
CA ALA A 37 -9.91 -11.88 12.77
C ALA A 37 -10.04 -13.40 13.03
N PRO A 38 -9.48 -13.98 14.13
CA PRO A 38 -9.65 -15.41 14.39
C PRO A 38 -11.08 -15.79 14.75
N ALA A 39 -11.81 -14.93 15.46
CA ALA A 39 -13.21 -15.17 15.79
C ALA A 39 -14.09 -15.18 14.52
N VAL A 40 -13.88 -14.21 13.63
CA VAL A 40 -14.56 -14.16 12.33
C VAL A 40 -14.19 -15.36 11.47
N LEU A 41 -12.91 -15.69 11.37
CA LEU A 41 -12.44 -16.84 10.59
C LEU A 41 -13.11 -18.14 11.02
N ARG A 42 -13.15 -18.44 12.33
CA ARG A 42 -13.80 -19.66 12.86
C ARG A 42 -15.29 -19.71 12.55
N LYS A 43 -15.95 -18.55 12.52
CA LYS A 43 -17.38 -18.45 12.23
C LYS A 43 -17.68 -18.62 10.74
N VAL A 44 -16.87 -18.01 9.88
CA VAL A 44 -17.06 -18.03 8.42
C VAL A 44 -16.56 -19.34 7.80
N PHE A 45 -15.48 -19.91 8.34
CA PHE A 45 -14.84 -21.12 7.85
C PHE A 45 -14.74 -22.18 8.97
N PRO A 46 -15.87 -22.76 9.41
CA PRO A 46 -15.85 -23.78 10.46
C PRO A 46 -14.99 -25.01 10.09
N GLN A 47 -14.82 -25.28 8.78
CA GLN A 47 -13.96 -26.35 8.26
C GLN A 47 -12.47 -26.12 8.56
N TYR A 48 -12.05 -24.91 8.93
CA TYR A 48 -10.68 -24.65 9.37
C TYR A 48 -10.32 -25.54 10.58
N ALA A 49 -11.27 -25.74 11.50
CA ALA A 49 -11.06 -26.56 12.68
C ALA A 49 -10.92 -28.07 12.35
N SER A 50 -11.40 -28.51 11.19
CA SER A 50 -11.30 -29.91 10.75
C SER A 50 -10.10 -30.19 9.84
N LEU A 51 -9.29 -29.18 9.51
CA LEU A 51 -8.08 -29.37 8.71
C LEU A 51 -7.05 -30.26 9.44
N PRO A 52 -6.30 -31.11 8.72
CA PRO A 52 -5.16 -31.83 9.27
C PRO A 52 -4.15 -30.88 9.92
N ALA A 53 -3.52 -31.31 11.01
CA ALA A 53 -2.59 -30.47 11.78
C ALA A 53 -1.48 -29.86 10.92
N SER A 54 -0.92 -30.61 9.96
CA SER A 54 0.11 -30.12 9.04
C SER A 54 -0.37 -28.97 8.14
N LYS A 55 -1.63 -29.03 7.66
CA LYS A 55 -2.21 -27.94 6.86
C LYS A 55 -2.54 -26.72 7.71
N ARG A 56 -3.00 -26.90 8.95
CA ARG A 56 -3.22 -25.79 9.89
C ARG A 56 -1.92 -25.09 10.24
N ILE A 57 -0.85 -25.84 10.53
CA ILE A 57 0.46 -25.25 10.81
C ILE A 57 0.94 -24.41 9.62
N ILE A 58 0.85 -24.92 8.38
CA ILE A 58 1.21 -24.13 7.20
C ILE A 58 0.35 -22.88 7.08
N MET A 59 -0.96 -22.98 7.35
CA MET A 59 -1.85 -21.83 7.28
C MET A 59 -1.59 -20.82 8.40
N ASP A 60 -1.35 -21.26 9.63
CA ASP A 60 -1.04 -20.39 10.76
C ASP A 60 0.35 -19.75 10.59
N ASP A 61 1.32 -20.47 10.06
CA ASP A 61 2.71 -20.01 9.97
C ASP A 61 2.98 -19.18 8.70
N ALA A 62 2.39 -19.53 7.55
CA ALA A 62 2.56 -18.77 6.32
C ALA A 62 1.64 -17.53 6.24
N PHE A 63 0.49 -17.57 6.90
CA PHE A 63 -0.58 -16.57 6.73
C PHE A 63 -1.00 -15.86 8.01
N ASP A 64 -0.62 -16.36 9.19
CA ASP A 64 -1.03 -15.82 10.49
C ASP A 64 0.15 -15.49 11.43
N HIS A 65 1.37 -15.44 10.87
CA HIS A 65 2.59 -15.18 11.61
C HIS A 65 2.54 -13.82 12.34
N PRO A 66 3.01 -13.71 13.60
CA PRO A 66 2.96 -12.46 14.37
C PRO A 66 3.58 -11.26 13.66
N LEU A 67 4.67 -11.46 12.92
CA LEU A 67 5.33 -10.39 12.16
C LEU A 67 4.49 -9.89 10.98
N VAL A 68 3.75 -10.77 10.30
CA VAL A 68 2.85 -10.38 9.20
C VAL A 68 1.71 -9.53 9.76
N ARG A 69 1.12 -9.94 10.89
CA ARG A 69 0.07 -9.17 11.58
C ARG A 69 0.56 -7.82 12.08
N LEU A 70 1.78 -7.77 12.63
CA LEU A 70 2.37 -6.51 13.09
C LEU A 70 2.62 -5.56 11.91
N GLY A 71 3.21 -6.07 10.83
CA GLY A 71 3.39 -5.31 9.59
C GLY A 71 2.05 -4.76 9.12
N ALA A 72 1.05 -5.63 8.97
CA ALA A 72 -0.30 -5.32 8.52
C ALA A 72 -0.96 -4.20 9.32
N ALA A 73 -0.83 -4.27 10.64
CA ALA A 73 -1.35 -3.25 11.54
C ALA A 73 -0.62 -1.90 11.36
N ILE A 74 0.70 -1.91 11.20
CA ILE A 74 1.50 -0.70 10.97
C ILE A 74 1.16 -0.04 9.63
N GLU A 75 1.07 -0.82 8.55
CA GLU A 75 0.67 -0.31 7.23
C GLU A 75 -0.72 0.29 7.29
N THR A 76 -1.70 -0.44 7.84
CA THR A 76 -3.07 0.06 7.90
C THR A 76 -3.16 1.35 8.71
N ALA A 77 -2.43 1.44 9.84
CA ALA A 77 -2.34 2.64 10.63
C ALA A 77 -1.73 3.83 9.85
N TYR A 78 -0.67 3.56 9.09
CA TYR A 78 -0.02 4.55 8.24
C TYR A 78 -0.98 5.10 7.16
N GLU A 79 -1.74 4.22 6.51
CA GLU A 79 -2.71 4.60 5.48
C GLU A 79 -3.87 5.43 6.06
N PHE A 80 -4.37 5.04 7.23
CA PHE A 80 -5.37 5.81 7.96
C PHE A 80 -4.86 7.19 8.37
N LEU A 81 -3.62 7.27 8.86
CA LEU A 81 -3.01 8.55 9.20
C LEU A 81 -2.89 9.44 7.95
N GLY A 82 -2.47 8.87 6.81
CA GLY A 82 -2.43 9.57 5.52
C GLY A 82 -3.79 10.16 5.13
N LEU A 83 -4.86 9.37 5.25
CA LEU A 83 -6.23 9.84 5.00
C LEU A 83 -6.64 10.97 5.94
N LEU A 84 -6.40 10.81 7.26
CA LEU A 84 -6.72 11.81 8.26
C LEU A 84 -5.98 13.12 8.00
N LEU A 85 -4.67 13.06 7.76
CA LEU A 85 -3.85 14.23 7.45
C LEU A 85 -4.35 14.93 6.19
N SER A 86 -4.74 14.19 5.16
CA SER A 86 -5.31 14.78 3.95
C SER A 86 -6.66 15.42 4.18
N LEU A 87 -7.49 14.93 5.08
CA LEU A 87 -8.76 15.58 5.41
C LEU A 87 -8.54 16.81 6.31
N SER A 88 -7.58 16.76 7.22
CA SER A 88 -7.31 17.80 8.21
C SER A 88 -6.47 18.96 7.68
N ILE A 89 -5.52 18.72 6.78
CA ILE A 89 -4.57 19.73 6.29
C ILE A 89 -4.93 20.14 4.85
N PRO A 90 -5.36 21.39 4.61
CA PRO A 90 -5.77 21.86 3.29
C PRO A 90 -4.74 21.63 2.17
N ALA A 91 -3.44 21.80 2.48
CA ALA A 91 -2.35 21.58 1.53
C ALA A 91 -2.23 20.11 1.06
N LEU A 92 -2.78 19.16 1.81
CA LEU A 92 -2.77 17.73 1.51
C LEU A 92 -4.10 17.22 0.93
N ARG A 93 -5.10 18.09 0.73
CA ARG A 93 -6.43 17.75 0.16
C ARG A 93 -6.38 17.58 -1.36
N LEU A 94 -5.56 16.66 -1.83
CA LEU A 94 -5.56 16.26 -3.23
C LEU A 94 -6.61 15.15 -3.43
N PRO A 95 -7.61 15.31 -4.32
CA PRO A 95 -8.67 14.31 -4.51
C PRO A 95 -8.14 12.91 -4.83
N SER A 96 -7.08 12.83 -5.65
CA SER A 96 -6.43 11.56 -5.99
C SER A 96 -5.78 10.89 -4.79
N PHE A 97 -5.21 11.68 -3.87
CA PHE A 97 -4.57 11.18 -2.66
C PHE A 97 -5.62 10.70 -1.65
N ILE A 98 -6.68 11.49 -1.43
CA ILE A 98 -7.80 11.08 -0.56
C ILE A 98 -8.45 9.79 -1.09
N PHE A 99 -8.74 9.73 -2.39
CA PHE A 99 -9.33 8.54 -3.00
C PHE A 99 -8.42 7.31 -2.84
N HIS A 100 -7.11 7.46 -3.11
CA HIS A 100 -6.12 6.40 -2.94
C HIS A 100 -6.06 5.88 -1.50
N HIS A 101 -5.91 6.78 -0.53
CA HIS A 101 -5.79 6.43 0.88
C HIS A 101 -7.09 5.85 1.45
N ALA A 102 -8.26 6.31 0.99
CA ALA A 102 -9.54 5.70 1.36
C ALA A 102 -9.68 4.28 0.79
N LEU A 103 -9.32 4.07 -0.48
CA LEU A 103 -9.38 2.78 -1.15
C LEU A 103 -8.48 1.74 -0.46
N VAL A 104 -7.21 2.08 -0.20
CA VAL A 104 -6.26 1.17 0.48
C VAL A 104 -6.66 0.94 1.94
N SER A 105 -7.22 1.93 2.64
CA SER A 105 -7.73 1.75 4.01
C SER A 105 -8.89 0.76 4.06
N CYS A 106 -9.82 0.82 3.11
CA CYS A 106 -10.93 -0.13 2.98
C CYS A 106 -10.42 -1.55 2.68
N MET A 107 -9.50 -1.70 1.72
CA MET A 107 -8.88 -2.99 1.40
C MET A 107 -8.16 -3.57 2.61
N ALA A 108 -7.34 -2.76 3.28
CA ALA A 108 -6.59 -3.17 4.44
C ALA A 108 -7.53 -3.73 5.52
N VAL A 109 -8.60 -3.02 5.88
CA VAL A 109 -9.60 -3.50 6.84
C VAL A 109 -10.21 -4.85 6.44
N VAL A 110 -10.59 -5.02 5.17
CA VAL A 110 -11.13 -6.30 4.68
C VAL A 110 -10.09 -7.42 4.80
N GLN A 111 -8.84 -7.18 4.39
CA GLN A 111 -7.75 -8.15 4.46
C GLN A 111 -7.36 -8.51 5.90
N MET A 112 -7.50 -7.57 6.85
CA MET A 112 -7.30 -7.86 8.27
C MET A 112 -8.39 -8.74 8.85
N ILE A 113 -9.65 -8.54 8.43
CA ILE A 113 -10.79 -9.32 8.90
C ILE A 113 -10.76 -10.74 8.30
N TYR A 114 -10.41 -10.86 7.02
CA TYR A 114 -10.44 -12.11 6.27
C TYR A 114 -9.03 -12.62 5.96
N LYS A 115 -8.60 -13.67 6.67
CA LYS A 115 -7.29 -14.31 6.49
C LYS A 115 -7.11 -15.08 5.15
N CYS A 116 -8.01 -14.93 4.19
CA CYS A 116 -7.91 -15.58 2.89
C CYS A 116 -7.04 -14.80 1.87
N SER A 117 -6.61 -13.58 2.21
CA SER A 117 -5.79 -12.70 1.35
C SER A 117 -4.37 -12.31 1.86
N PRO A 118 -3.71 -13.00 2.82
CA PRO A 118 -2.41 -12.55 3.34
C PRO A 118 -1.27 -12.56 2.32
N HIS A 119 -1.37 -13.37 1.25
CA HIS A 119 -0.43 -13.25 0.13
C HIS A 119 -0.55 -11.90 -0.59
N THR A 120 -1.77 -11.48 -0.92
CA THR A 120 -2.06 -10.16 -1.51
C THR A 120 -1.66 -9.03 -0.56
N HIS A 121 -1.86 -9.22 0.74
CA HIS A 121 -1.42 -8.25 1.75
C HIS A 121 0.11 -8.11 1.80
N ASN A 122 0.84 -9.24 1.77
CA ASN A 122 2.30 -9.25 1.70
C ASN A 122 2.84 -8.63 0.39
N LEU A 123 2.15 -8.78 -0.72
CA LEU A 123 2.47 -8.07 -1.96
C LEU A 123 2.27 -6.55 -1.82
N GLY A 124 1.26 -6.12 -1.06
CA GLY A 124 1.07 -4.73 -0.64
C GLY A 124 2.32 -4.17 0.05
N PHE A 125 2.84 -4.87 1.07
CA PHE A 125 4.10 -4.49 1.73
C PHE A 125 5.27 -4.33 0.78
N ILE A 126 5.42 -5.29 -0.14
CA ILE A 126 6.50 -5.24 -1.13
C ILE A 126 6.31 -4.03 -2.05
N CYS A 127 5.08 -3.73 -2.46
CA CYS A 127 4.75 -2.53 -3.26
C CYS A 127 5.14 -1.24 -2.52
N MET A 128 4.98 -1.18 -1.20
CA MET A 128 5.33 0.02 -0.41
C MET A 128 6.81 0.37 -0.47
N THR A 129 7.72 -0.58 -0.75
CA THR A 129 9.16 -0.32 -0.77
C THR A 129 9.58 0.79 -1.75
N SER A 130 8.85 0.96 -2.86
CA SER A 130 9.12 2.07 -3.79
C SER A 130 8.83 3.46 -3.21
N ASN A 131 8.00 3.55 -2.15
CA ASN A 131 7.66 4.81 -1.50
C ASN A 131 8.88 5.47 -0.86
N VAL A 132 9.89 4.71 -0.45
CA VAL A 132 11.15 5.26 0.07
C VAL A 132 11.77 6.22 -0.95
N PHE A 133 11.87 5.80 -2.22
CA PHE A 133 12.44 6.61 -3.29
C PHE A 133 11.50 7.72 -3.75
N LEU A 134 10.18 7.47 -3.74
CA LEU A 134 9.19 8.49 -4.08
C LEU A 134 9.20 9.64 -3.05
N ASN A 135 9.21 9.32 -1.76
CA ASN A 135 9.26 10.27 -0.67
C ASN A 135 10.57 11.06 -0.67
N ASN A 136 11.71 10.40 -0.87
CA ASN A 136 12.99 11.06 -1.05
C ASN A 136 12.96 12.04 -2.23
N ARG A 137 12.34 11.66 -3.35
CA ARG A 137 12.20 12.55 -4.51
C ARG A 137 11.36 13.78 -4.17
N THR A 138 10.22 13.60 -3.50
CA THR A 138 9.35 14.70 -3.07
C THR A 138 10.08 15.65 -2.12
N LEU A 139 10.79 15.11 -1.13
CA LEU A 139 11.59 15.88 -0.18
C LEU A 139 12.68 16.70 -0.89
N LEU A 140 13.47 16.05 -1.77
CA LEU A 140 14.54 16.71 -2.51
C LEU A 140 14.02 17.87 -3.37
N ASN A 141 12.85 17.72 -4.01
CA ASN A 141 12.24 18.82 -4.75
C ASN A 141 11.75 19.93 -3.82
N GLY A 142 11.12 19.58 -2.70
CA GLY A 142 10.61 20.54 -1.71
C GLY A 142 11.71 21.43 -1.13
N VAL A 143 12.93 20.89 -0.95
CA VAL A 143 14.09 21.66 -0.47
C VAL A 143 14.96 22.24 -1.59
N GLY A 144 14.48 22.24 -2.84
CA GLY A 144 15.21 22.81 -3.99
C GLY A 144 16.42 22.00 -4.47
N LYS A 145 16.63 20.77 -3.99
CA LYS A 145 17.73 19.87 -4.34
C LYS A 145 17.37 18.82 -5.41
N GLY A 146 16.29 19.03 -6.15
CA GLY A 146 15.77 18.12 -7.19
C GLY A 146 16.70 17.88 -8.39
N ASN A 147 17.70 18.75 -8.60
CA ASN A 147 18.64 18.68 -9.73
C ASN A 147 20.02 18.10 -9.37
N THR A 148 20.18 17.56 -8.16
CA THR A 148 21.45 16.99 -7.70
C THR A 148 21.71 15.61 -8.31
N LYS A 149 22.99 15.17 -8.34
CA LYS A 149 23.34 13.78 -8.72
C LYS A 149 22.63 12.75 -7.84
N PHE A 150 22.46 13.05 -6.55
CA PHE A 150 21.69 12.21 -5.63
C PHE A 150 20.21 12.10 -6.06
N ALA A 151 19.56 13.21 -6.41
CA ALA A 151 18.19 13.19 -6.92
C ALA A 151 18.03 12.39 -8.22
N MET A 152 19.03 12.45 -9.12
CA MET A 152 19.07 11.64 -10.33
C MET A 152 19.15 10.14 -10.00
N TRP A 153 20.09 9.71 -9.15
CA TRP A 153 20.23 8.31 -8.74
C TRP A 153 18.99 7.80 -7.99
N ASN A 154 18.41 8.60 -7.10
CA ASN A 154 17.15 8.28 -6.45
C ASN A 154 16.01 8.12 -7.48
N GLY A 155 15.98 8.93 -8.54
CA GLY A 155 15.01 8.79 -9.63
C GLY A 155 15.18 7.50 -10.43
N ILE A 156 16.42 7.07 -10.69
CA ILE A 156 16.72 5.78 -11.33
C ILE A 156 16.27 4.62 -10.43
N ALA A 157 16.64 4.67 -9.15
CA ALA A 157 16.24 3.66 -8.17
C ALA A 157 14.72 3.59 -8.03
N LEU A 158 14.03 4.73 -8.00
CA LEU A 158 12.57 4.80 -8.03
C LEU A 158 12.01 4.06 -9.25
N ALA A 159 12.52 4.33 -10.45
CA ALA A 159 12.01 3.68 -11.67
C ALA A 159 12.20 2.15 -11.63
N VAL A 160 13.38 1.67 -11.24
CA VAL A 160 13.71 0.24 -11.17
C VAL A 160 12.86 -0.47 -10.12
N VAL A 161 12.82 0.06 -8.90
CA VAL A 161 12.10 -0.55 -7.79
C VAL A 161 10.59 -0.50 -8.05
N PHE A 162 10.06 0.63 -8.54
CA PHE A 162 8.65 0.74 -8.89
C PHE A 162 8.25 -0.26 -9.97
N PHE A 163 9.05 -0.44 -11.02
CA PHE A 163 8.79 -1.46 -12.03
C PHE A 163 8.71 -2.85 -11.40
N TYR A 164 9.72 -3.24 -10.62
CA TYR A 164 9.78 -4.58 -10.06
C TYR A 164 8.62 -4.84 -9.10
N VAL A 165 8.46 -3.98 -8.08
CA VAL A 165 7.54 -4.24 -6.97
C VAL A 165 6.09 -3.89 -7.28
N ARG A 166 5.81 -2.99 -8.24
CA ARG A 166 4.45 -2.51 -8.55
C ARG A 166 3.96 -2.82 -9.96
N ILE A 167 4.81 -3.26 -10.89
CA ILE A 167 4.37 -3.63 -12.25
C ILE A 167 4.58 -5.12 -12.47
N ALA A 168 5.82 -5.60 -12.32
CA ALA A 168 6.13 -7.00 -12.55
C ALA A 168 5.43 -7.91 -11.52
N MET A 169 5.51 -7.59 -10.23
CA MET A 169 4.84 -8.36 -9.18
C MET A 169 3.32 -8.34 -9.31
N LEU A 170 2.70 -7.21 -9.69
CA LEU A 170 1.25 -7.19 -9.96
C LEU A 170 0.88 -8.07 -11.15
N GLY A 171 1.74 -8.16 -12.17
CA GLY A 171 1.54 -9.10 -13.27
C GLY A 171 1.50 -10.56 -12.81
N VAL A 172 2.41 -10.94 -11.89
CA VAL A 172 2.41 -12.27 -11.25
C VAL A 172 1.16 -12.47 -10.40
N GLU A 173 0.73 -11.46 -9.66
CA GLU A 173 -0.51 -11.52 -8.88
C GLU A 173 -1.74 -11.78 -9.77
N TRP A 174 -1.91 -11.00 -10.84
CA TRP A 174 -3.01 -11.18 -11.78
C TRP A 174 -2.99 -12.54 -12.47
N TRP A 175 -1.80 -13.08 -12.73
CA TRP A 175 -1.65 -14.45 -13.21
C TRP A 175 -2.21 -15.46 -12.22
N HIS A 176 -1.90 -15.32 -10.92
CA HIS A 176 -2.46 -16.21 -9.88
C HIS A 176 -3.98 -16.03 -9.72
N VAL A 177 -4.47 -14.79 -9.67
CA VAL A 177 -5.90 -14.49 -9.59
C VAL A 177 -6.66 -15.09 -10.77
N TYR A 178 -6.12 -15.00 -11.98
CA TYR A 178 -6.70 -15.62 -13.17
C TYR A 178 -6.82 -17.14 -13.02
N HIS A 179 -5.74 -17.82 -12.62
CA HIS A 179 -5.75 -19.28 -12.47
C HIS A 179 -6.68 -19.75 -11.34
N MET A 180 -6.77 -18.98 -10.26
CA MET A 180 -7.71 -19.21 -9.17
C MET A 180 -9.15 -19.02 -9.64
N ALA A 181 -9.45 -17.95 -10.37
CA ALA A 181 -10.77 -17.67 -10.92
C ALA A 181 -11.26 -18.75 -11.90
N MET A 182 -10.35 -19.45 -12.58
CA MET A 182 -10.67 -20.57 -13.46
C MET A 182 -10.97 -21.89 -12.71
N GLN A 183 -10.71 -21.98 -11.39
CA GLN A 183 -11.02 -23.18 -10.62
C GLN A 183 -12.53 -23.29 -10.36
N PRO A 184 -13.15 -24.48 -10.55
CA PRO A 184 -14.55 -24.69 -10.23
C PRO A 184 -14.88 -24.31 -8.78
N GLY A 185 -15.91 -23.49 -8.60
CA GLY A 185 -16.38 -23.06 -7.29
C GLY A 185 -15.53 -21.98 -6.61
N TYR A 186 -14.50 -21.41 -7.25
CA TYR A 186 -13.69 -20.35 -6.64
C TYR A 186 -14.53 -19.19 -6.09
N PHE A 187 -15.35 -18.57 -6.95
CA PHE A 187 -16.21 -17.45 -6.55
C PHE A 187 -17.30 -17.82 -5.53
N GLN A 188 -17.63 -19.11 -5.38
CA GLN A 188 -18.60 -19.58 -4.38
C GLN A 188 -17.97 -19.70 -2.99
N ASN A 189 -16.64 -19.78 -2.91
CA ASN A 189 -15.90 -19.99 -1.67
C ASN A 189 -15.16 -18.74 -1.17
N VAL A 190 -15.06 -17.67 -1.98
CA VAL A 190 -14.51 -16.38 -1.55
C VAL A 190 -15.60 -15.59 -0.80
N PRO A 191 -15.30 -15.04 0.40
CA PRO A 191 -16.24 -14.16 1.10
C PRO A 191 -16.68 -13.00 0.22
N PHE A 192 -17.98 -12.70 0.20
CA PHE A 192 -18.55 -11.66 -0.65
C PHE A 192 -17.84 -10.30 -0.51
N LEU A 193 -17.48 -9.90 0.71
CA LEU A 193 -16.77 -8.64 0.95
C LEU A 193 -15.35 -8.62 0.38
N VAL A 194 -14.64 -9.76 0.42
CA VAL A 194 -13.31 -9.89 -0.20
C VAL A 194 -13.43 -9.76 -1.71
N PHE A 195 -14.42 -10.44 -2.31
CA PHE A 195 -14.70 -10.31 -3.74
C PHE A 195 -15.06 -8.87 -4.14
N LEU A 196 -15.92 -8.20 -3.36
CA LEU A 196 -16.42 -6.86 -3.67
C LEU A 196 -15.37 -5.76 -3.49
N VAL A 197 -14.44 -5.93 -2.54
CA VAL A 197 -13.45 -4.90 -2.20
C VAL A 197 -12.09 -5.21 -2.81
N ASP A 198 -11.51 -6.39 -2.54
CA ASP A 198 -10.12 -6.66 -2.92
C ASP A 198 -9.93 -6.71 -4.45
N ILE A 199 -10.80 -7.40 -5.18
CA ILE A 199 -10.63 -7.55 -6.64
C ILE A 199 -10.77 -6.20 -7.37
N PRO A 200 -11.84 -5.41 -7.18
CA PRO A 200 -11.98 -4.14 -7.88
C PRO A 200 -10.92 -3.12 -7.45
N CYS A 201 -10.59 -3.06 -6.15
CA CYS A 201 -9.60 -2.12 -5.68
C CYS A 201 -8.20 -2.48 -6.22
N ASN A 202 -7.83 -3.76 -6.22
CA ASN A 202 -6.54 -4.17 -6.78
C ASN A 202 -6.45 -3.91 -8.29
N PHE A 203 -7.55 -4.06 -9.02
CA PHE A 203 -7.63 -3.66 -10.43
C PHE A 203 -7.40 -2.16 -10.64
N LEU A 204 -8.07 -1.33 -9.84
CA LEU A 204 -7.86 0.12 -9.88
C LEU A 204 -6.43 0.51 -9.50
N PHE A 205 -5.83 -0.15 -8.49
CA PHE A 205 -4.44 0.05 -8.13
C PHE A 205 -3.48 -0.34 -9.25
N THR A 206 -3.77 -1.40 -9.98
CA THR A 206 -2.97 -1.82 -11.13
C THR A 206 -2.97 -0.73 -12.21
N ILE A 207 -4.15 -0.20 -12.56
CA ILE A 207 -4.26 0.92 -13.50
C ILE A 207 -3.48 2.13 -12.99
N LEU A 208 -3.65 2.48 -11.72
CA LEU A 208 -2.98 3.62 -11.11
C LEU A 208 -1.45 3.44 -11.15
N ASN A 209 -0.93 2.28 -10.76
CA ASN A 209 0.50 1.97 -10.79
C ASN A 209 1.05 2.03 -12.22
N CYS A 210 0.34 1.49 -13.22
CA CYS A 210 0.71 1.63 -14.64
C CYS A 210 0.75 3.10 -15.07
N TYR A 211 -0.25 3.90 -14.68
CA TYR A 211 -0.28 5.34 -14.94
C TYR A 211 0.94 6.04 -14.32
N TRP A 212 1.23 5.82 -13.03
CA TRP A 212 2.38 6.43 -12.35
C TRP A 212 3.70 5.99 -12.97
N PHE A 213 3.85 4.72 -13.32
CA PHE A 213 5.05 4.22 -13.97
C PHE A 213 5.27 4.87 -15.33
N SER A 214 4.20 5.02 -16.14
CA SER A 214 4.27 5.76 -17.40
C SER A 214 4.77 7.20 -17.21
N LYS A 215 4.37 7.85 -16.12
CA LYS A 215 4.81 9.21 -15.77
C LYS A 215 6.28 9.25 -15.36
N ILE A 216 6.73 8.28 -14.56
CA ILE A 216 8.13 8.12 -14.17
C ILE A 216 9.00 7.96 -15.43
N CYS A 217 8.64 7.03 -16.31
CA CYS A 217 9.34 6.79 -17.57
C CYS A 217 9.36 8.02 -18.47
N ARG A 218 8.22 8.73 -18.61
CA ARG A 218 8.14 9.95 -19.41
C ARG A 218 9.03 11.06 -18.87
N ILE A 219 9.10 11.23 -17.55
CA ILE A 219 10.00 12.20 -16.92
C ILE A 219 11.46 11.81 -17.16
N GLY A 220 11.82 10.53 -16.94
CA GLY A 220 13.15 10.02 -17.21
C GLY A 220 13.58 10.27 -18.66
N TRP A 221 12.72 9.93 -19.62
CA TRP A 221 12.97 10.15 -21.04
C TRP A 221 13.24 11.62 -21.38
N LYS A 222 12.44 12.55 -20.84
CA LYS A 222 12.63 13.99 -21.06
C LYS A 222 13.97 14.49 -20.50
N ILE A 223 14.41 13.96 -19.36
CA ILE A 223 15.69 14.35 -18.76
C ILE A 223 16.86 13.83 -19.60
N THR A 224 16.78 12.58 -20.05
CA THR A 224 17.88 11.92 -20.80
C THR A 224 17.97 12.39 -22.25
N PHE A 225 16.84 12.55 -22.95
CA PHE A 225 16.82 12.79 -24.39
C PHE A 225 16.17 14.14 -24.77
N GLY A 226 15.41 14.76 -23.87
CA GLY A 226 14.65 15.98 -24.16
C GLY A 226 15.48 17.28 -24.17
N LYS A 227 16.74 17.25 -23.73
CA LYS A 227 17.66 18.41 -23.82
C LYS A 227 18.29 18.63 -25.20
N ALA A 228 18.04 17.75 -26.18
CA ALA A 228 18.63 17.86 -27.52
C ALA A 228 17.85 18.76 -28.51
N LYS A 229 16.72 19.35 -28.11
CA LYS A 229 15.99 20.34 -28.93
C LYS A 229 16.07 21.71 -28.29
N ASN A 230 17.17 22.41 -28.57
CA ASN A 230 17.31 23.87 -28.58
C ASN A 230 18.62 24.18 -29.33
N ASN A 231 18.60 23.99 -30.65
CA ASN A 231 19.50 24.64 -31.60
C ASN A 231 18.67 25.63 -32.39
#